data_AF-A0AAN0N2M6-F1
#
_entry.id   AF-A0AAN0N2M6-F1
#
_cell.length_a   1.000
_cell.length_b   1.000
_cell.length_c   1.000
_cell.angle_alpha   90.00
_cell.angle_beta   90.00
_cell.angle_gamma   90.00
#
_symmetry.space_group_name_H-M   'P 1'
#
loop_
_entity.id
_entity.type
_entity.pdbx_description
1 polymer ?
#
loop_
_entity_poly.entity_id
_entity_poly.type
_entity_poly.pdbx_seq_one_letter_code
_entity_poly.pdbx_strand_id
1 'polypeptide(L)'
;MRVPAFIAFSMLTGFLVGCTTSNGDAGQSSKNEAQCAGFGFEEGTDAFANCMMRLSMRQGGTQQPDHDTLVNQYRSRSLARQGDDRYPVCSAANMDAELDITTGKWVGPNCQMAPD
;
A
#
# COMPACT_ATOMS: atom_id res chain seq x y z
N MET A 1 -41.74 -9.66 -45.88
CA MET A 1 -40.92 -9.98 -44.69
C MET A 1 -40.14 -8.72 -44.33
N ARG A 2 -40.59 -7.98 -43.31
CA ARG A 2 -39.99 -6.70 -42.90
C ARG A 2 -39.13 -6.98 -41.67
N VAL A 3 -37.81 -6.97 -41.84
CA VAL A 3 -36.86 -7.06 -40.73
C VAL A 3 -37.00 -5.78 -39.90
N PRO A 4 -37.37 -5.84 -38.61
CA PRO A 4 -37.58 -4.63 -37.83
C PRO A 4 -36.22 -4.02 -37.52
N ALA A 5 -36.00 -2.81 -38.02
CA ALA A 5 -34.83 -1.96 -37.78
C ALA A 5 -34.69 -1.47 -36.32
N PHE A 6 -35.29 -2.18 -35.36
CA PHE A 6 -35.30 -1.81 -33.94
C PHE A 6 -34.16 -2.42 -33.13
N ILE A 7 -33.39 -3.36 -33.68
CA ILE A 7 -32.29 -4.02 -32.95
C ILE A 7 -30.97 -3.22 -33.01
N ALA A 8 -30.84 -2.27 -33.94
CA ALA A 8 -29.61 -1.50 -34.10
C ALA A 8 -29.42 -0.36 -33.09
N PHE A 9 -30.47 0.10 -32.40
CA PHE A 9 -30.38 1.25 -31.50
C PHE A 9 -30.01 0.88 -30.05
N SER A 10 -30.07 -0.40 -29.67
CA SER A 10 -29.86 -0.85 -28.28
C SER A 10 -28.45 -1.39 -27.98
N MET A 11 -27.47 -1.22 -28.87
CA MET A 11 -26.10 -1.70 -28.63
C MET A 11 -25.09 -0.60 -28.24
N LEU A 12 -25.49 0.68 -28.20
CA LEU A 12 -24.56 1.78 -27.90
C LEU A 12 -24.54 2.25 -26.43
N THR A 13 -25.29 1.59 -25.53
CA THR A 13 -25.39 1.96 -24.10
C THR A 13 -24.71 0.98 -23.15
N GLY A 14 -23.81 0.12 -23.65
CA GLY A 14 -23.26 -1.01 -22.87
C GLY A 14 -21.76 -0.99 -22.53
N PHE A 15 -21.01 0.09 -22.76
CA PHE A 15 -19.54 0.09 -22.66
C PHE A 15 -18.92 1.06 -21.64
N LEU A 16 -19.60 1.34 -20.52
CA LEU A 16 -18.98 2.07 -19.39
C LEU A 16 -18.99 1.27 -18.08
N VAL A 17 -18.90 -0.06 -18.17
CA VAL A 17 -18.60 -0.89 -16.99
C VAL A 17 -17.14 -1.28 -17.05
N GLY A 18 -16.32 -0.70 -16.17
CA GLY A 18 -15.07 -1.33 -15.74
C GLY A 18 -13.77 -0.57 -15.98
N CYS A 19 -13.68 0.71 -15.59
CA CYS A 19 -12.42 1.24 -15.07
C CYS A 19 -12.52 1.25 -13.54
N THR A 20 -12.31 0.10 -12.89
CA THR A 20 -12.05 0.10 -11.44
C THR A 20 -10.65 0.65 -11.23
N THR A 21 -10.50 1.96 -11.33
CA THR A 21 -9.32 2.63 -10.80
C THR A 21 -9.32 2.34 -9.30
N SER A 22 -8.25 1.75 -8.80
CA SER A 22 -8.09 1.47 -7.37
C SER A 22 -8.17 2.79 -6.61
N ASN A 23 -9.34 3.08 -6.04
CA ASN A 23 -9.64 4.28 -5.27
C ASN A 23 -8.98 4.22 -3.88
N GLY A 24 -7.64 4.15 -3.83
CA GLY A 24 -6.90 4.39 -2.60
C GLY A 24 -6.99 5.85 -2.17
N ASP A 25 -6.97 6.78 -3.14
CA ASP A 25 -6.84 8.22 -2.86
C ASP A 25 -8.17 8.96 -2.65
N ALA A 26 -9.26 8.52 -3.30
CA ALA A 26 -10.55 9.21 -3.20
C ALA A 26 -11.15 9.14 -1.79
N GLY A 27 -10.97 8.00 -1.11
CA GLY A 27 -11.43 7.81 0.27
C GLY A 27 -10.54 8.48 1.33
N GLN A 28 -9.29 8.80 0.99
CA GLN A 28 -8.34 9.43 1.90
C GLN A 28 -8.44 10.96 1.83
N SER A 29 -8.65 11.50 0.63
CA SER A 29 -8.95 12.92 0.43
C SER A 29 -10.24 13.34 1.12
N SER A 30 -11.32 12.55 1.01
CA SER A 30 -12.61 12.88 1.65
C SER A 30 -12.58 12.83 3.18
N LYS A 31 -11.74 11.97 3.76
CA LYS A 31 -11.51 11.94 5.22
C LYS A 31 -10.77 13.19 5.70
N ASN A 32 -9.75 13.61 4.96
CA ASN A 32 -9.00 14.83 5.29
C ASN A 32 -9.87 16.07 5.13
N GLU A 33 -10.73 16.08 4.11
CA GLU A 33 -11.68 17.17 3.83
C GLU A 33 -12.65 17.37 4.99
N ALA A 34 -13.30 16.29 5.44
CA ALA A 34 -14.19 16.30 6.59
C ALA A 34 -13.47 16.73 7.88
N GLN A 35 -12.22 16.32 8.05
CA GLN A 35 -11.42 16.66 9.23
C GLN A 35 -11.04 18.16 9.24
N CYS A 36 -10.65 18.72 8.09
CA CYS A 36 -10.35 20.15 7.96
C CYS A 36 -11.60 21.02 8.11
N ALA A 37 -12.73 20.62 7.53
CA ALA A 37 -14.01 21.30 7.74
C ALA A 37 -14.43 21.25 9.23
N GLY A 38 -14.25 20.11 9.90
CA GLY A 38 -14.53 19.94 11.33
C GLY A 38 -13.66 20.80 12.25
N PHE A 39 -12.44 21.16 11.82
CA PHE A 39 -11.59 22.14 12.51
C PHE A 39 -12.00 23.60 12.27
N GLY A 40 -12.96 23.85 11.38
CA GLY A 40 -13.45 25.19 11.05
C GLY A 40 -12.70 25.87 9.90
N PHE A 41 -11.90 25.13 9.13
CA PHE A 41 -11.32 25.68 7.90
C PHE A 41 -12.39 25.74 6.81
N GLU A 42 -12.53 26.90 6.17
CA GLU A 42 -13.47 27.10 5.08
C GLU A 42 -12.90 26.56 3.76
N GLU A 43 -13.70 25.76 3.04
CA GLU A 43 -13.30 25.18 1.76
C GLU A 43 -12.94 26.25 0.73
N GLY A 44 -11.93 25.97 -0.09
CA GLY A 44 -11.43 26.92 -1.08
C GLY A 44 -10.47 27.98 -0.54
N THR A 45 -10.19 27.98 0.77
CA THR A 45 -9.17 28.87 1.37
C THR A 45 -7.78 28.22 1.40
N ASP A 46 -6.75 29.08 1.46
CA ASP A 46 -5.36 28.62 1.64
C ASP A 46 -5.18 27.84 2.96
N ALA A 47 -5.88 28.26 4.02
CA ALA A 47 -5.85 27.59 5.31
C ALA A 47 -6.39 26.16 5.23
N PHE A 48 -7.45 25.94 4.44
CA PHE A 48 -8.00 24.61 4.17
C PHE A 48 -7.02 23.75 3.37
N ALA A 49 -6.42 24.29 2.32
CA ALA A 49 -5.39 23.59 1.53
C ALA A 49 -4.19 23.19 2.40
N ASN A 50 -3.75 24.06 3.31
CA ASN A 50 -2.66 23.77 4.24
C ASN A 50 -3.01 22.65 5.23
N CYS A 51 -4.24 22.64 5.75
CA CYS A 51 -4.74 21.57 6.60
C CYS A 51 -4.76 20.23 5.85
N MET A 52 -5.34 20.21 4.65
CA MET A 52 -5.42 19.03 3.78
C MET A 52 -4.04 18.46 3.50
N MET A 53 -3.07 19.32 3.16
CA MET A 53 -1.69 18.94 2.91
C MET A 53 -1.02 18.32 4.15
N ARG A 54 -1.20 18.91 5.34
CA ARG A 54 -0.59 18.37 6.57
C ARG A 54 -1.16 17.00 6.93
N LEU A 55 -2.47 16.82 6.77
CA LEU A 55 -3.12 15.54 7.03
C LEU A 55 -2.72 14.48 6.02
N SER A 56 -2.64 14.83 4.73
CA SER A 56 -2.19 13.91 3.69
C SER A 56 -0.74 13.47 3.92
N MET A 57 0.15 14.36 4.37
CA MET A 57 1.53 13.99 4.72
C MET A 57 1.60 13.07 5.94
N ARG A 58 0.78 13.29 6.97
CA ARG A 58 0.74 12.41 8.16
C ARG A 58 0.24 11.01 7.82
N GLN A 59 -0.67 10.88 6.86
CA GLN A 59 -1.22 9.60 6.44
C GLN A 59 -0.40 8.93 5.33
N GLY A 60 0.29 9.72 4.50
CA GLY A 60 1.19 9.27 3.44
C GLY A 60 2.58 8.87 3.94
N GLY A 61 2.96 9.30 5.14
CA GLY A 61 3.99 8.64 5.92
C GLY A 61 3.50 7.24 6.24
N THR A 62 3.93 6.26 5.44
CA THR A 62 3.60 4.85 5.56
C THR A 62 3.48 4.48 7.03
N GLN A 63 2.34 3.94 7.44
CA GLN A 63 2.20 3.34 8.77
C GLN A 63 3.25 2.24 8.87
N GLN A 64 4.43 2.59 9.37
CA GLN A 64 5.56 1.71 9.41
C GLN A 64 5.11 0.59 10.36
N PRO A 65 5.04 -0.66 9.89
CA PRO A 65 4.68 -1.76 10.76
C PRO A 65 5.61 -1.71 11.96
N ASP A 66 5.04 -1.99 13.14
CA ASP A 66 5.81 -2.14 14.36
C ASP A 66 7.09 -2.95 14.10
N HIS A 67 8.23 -2.45 14.56
CA HIS A 67 9.54 -3.00 14.20
C HIS A 67 9.64 -4.48 14.54
N ASP A 68 9.15 -4.88 15.71
CA ASP A 68 9.16 -6.27 16.15
C ASP A 68 8.26 -7.13 15.25
N THR A 69 7.10 -6.61 14.85
CA THR A 69 6.21 -7.27 13.89
C THR A 69 6.91 -7.49 12.54
N LEU A 70 7.66 -6.50 12.05
CA LEU A 70 8.43 -6.59 10.81
C LEU A 70 9.58 -7.60 10.92
N VAL A 71 10.36 -7.57 12.01
CA VAL A 71 11.46 -8.51 12.25
C VAL A 71 10.94 -9.94 12.35
N ASN A 72 9.82 -10.17 13.04
CA ASN A 72 9.18 -11.48 13.13
C ASN A 72 8.71 -11.98 11.75
N GLN A 73 8.15 -11.09 10.93
CA GLN A 73 7.79 -11.41 9.56
C GLN A 73 9.03 -11.77 8.72
N TYR A 74 10.12 -11.01 8.84
CA TYR A 74 11.37 -11.29 8.14
C TYR A 74 12.01 -12.60 8.60
N ARG A 75 11.99 -12.90 9.91
CA ARG A 75 12.45 -14.16 10.48
C ARG A 75 11.77 -15.36 9.82
N SER A 76 10.43 -15.38 9.82
CA SER A 76 9.67 -16.47 9.22
C SER A 76 9.97 -16.68 7.74
N ARG A 77 10.09 -15.60 6.95
CA ARG A 77 10.42 -15.66 5.52
C ARG A 77 11.86 -16.11 5.26
N SER A 78 12.81 -15.66 6.08
CA SER A 78 14.23 -16.01 5.93
C SER A 78 14.46 -17.48 6.28
N LEU A 79 13.78 -17.97 7.31
CA LEU A 79 13.80 -19.39 7.69
C LEU A 79 13.17 -20.28 6.61
N ALA A 80 12.05 -19.87 6.03
CA ALA A 80 11.37 -20.62 4.97
C ALA A 80 12.20 -20.79 3.68
N ARG A 81 13.27 -20.00 3.51
CA ARG A 81 14.18 -20.04 2.35
C ARG A 81 15.50 -20.71 2.67
N GLN A 82 15.69 -21.21 3.89
CA GLN A 82 16.93 -21.84 4.29
C GLN A 82 17.22 -23.08 3.43
N GLY A 83 18.40 -23.11 2.81
CA GLY A 83 18.81 -24.16 1.88
C GLY A 83 18.33 -23.95 0.44
N ASP A 84 17.69 -22.81 0.13
CA ASP A 84 17.38 -22.41 -1.24
C ASP A 84 18.52 -21.56 -1.80
N ASP A 85 19.30 -22.15 -2.70
CA ASP A 85 20.48 -21.51 -3.34
C ASP A 85 20.12 -20.27 -4.17
N ARG A 86 18.84 -20.02 -4.46
CA ARG A 86 18.39 -18.80 -5.14
C ARG A 86 18.45 -17.56 -4.25
N TYR A 87 18.54 -17.74 -2.93
CA TYR A 87 18.55 -16.64 -1.97
C TYR A 87 19.91 -16.54 -1.25
N PRO A 88 20.53 -15.36 -1.19
CA PRO A 88 21.74 -15.17 -0.41
C PRO A 88 21.44 -15.26 1.09
N VAL A 89 22.45 -15.58 1.90
CA VAL A 89 22.34 -15.51 3.37
C VAL A 89 22.20 -14.05 3.81
N CYS A 90 21.25 -13.77 4.70
CA CYS A 90 21.04 -12.45 5.27
C CYS A 90 22.28 -11.99 6.04
N SER A 91 22.66 -10.73 5.86
CA SER A 91 23.80 -10.11 6.54
C SER A 91 23.58 -8.61 6.71
N ALA A 92 24.47 -7.96 7.48
CA ALA A 92 24.50 -6.50 7.63
C ALA A 92 24.68 -5.73 6.30
N ALA A 93 25.17 -6.39 5.24
CA ALA A 93 25.34 -5.76 3.93
C ALA A 93 24.02 -5.67 3.13
N ASN A 94 22.98 -6.39 3.55
CA ASN A 94 21.67 -6.34 2.91
C ASN A 94 20.89 -5.15 3.49
N MET A 95 20.69 -4.09 2.71
CA MET A 95 20.05 -2.85 3.18
C MET A 95 18.62 -3.03 3.70
N ASP A 96 17.90 -4.06 3.22
CA ASP A 96 16.54 -4.39 3.67
C ASP A 96 16.51 -5.44 4.79
N ALA A 97 17.67 -5.93 5.25
CA ALA A 97 17.74 -6.89 6.34
C ALA A 97 17.86 -6.19 7.70
N GLU A 98 17.31 -6.84 8.72
CA GLU A 98 17.31 -6.38 10.09
C GLU A 98 17.94 -7.43 11.00
N LEU A 99 18.57 -6.99 12.09
CA LEU A 99 19.12 -7.90 13.07
C LEU A 99 18.02 -8.36 14.04
N ASP A 100 17.71 -9.65 13.99
CA ASP A 100 16.86 -10.25 15.00
C ASP A 100 17.66 -10.51 16.28
N ILE A 101 17.49 -9.62 17.27
CA ILE A 101 18.20 -9.68 18.55
C ILE A 101 17.88 -10.93 19.39
N THR A 102 16.76 -11.62 19.13
CA THR A 102 16.40 -12.83 19.89
C THR A 102 17.21 -14.04 19.41
N THR A 103 17.49 -14.12 18.12
CA THR A 103 18.26 -15.22 17.52
C THR A 103 19.72 -14.85 17.24
N GLY A 104 20.06 -13.57 17.24
CA GLY A 104 21.37 -13.05 16.84
C GLY A 104 21.66 -13.20 15.35
N LYS A 105 20.63 -13.45 14.53
CA LYS A 105 20.76 -13.69 13.08
C LYS A 105 20.15 -12.50 12.31
N TRP A 106 20.72 -12.20 11.15
CA TRP A 106 20.11 -11.25 10.21
C TRP A 106 18.91 -11.89 9.51
N VAL A 107 17.84 -11.12 9.33
CA VAL A 107 16.60 -11.57 8.69
C VAL A 107 16.11 -10.50 7.70
N GLY A 108 15.54 -10.91 6.56
CA GLY A 108 15.14 -9.94 5.54
C GLY A 108 14.12 -10.46 4.52
N PRO A 109 13.61 -9.57 3.66
CA PRO A 109 12.57 -9.91 2.72
C PRO A 109 13.07 -10.80 1.57
N ASN A 110 14.36 -10.72 1.22
CA ASN A 110 14.95 -11.32 0.01
C ASN A 110 16.21 -12.16 0.28
N CYS A 111 16.35 -12.70 1.49
CA CYS A 111 17.49 -13.52 1.88
C CYS A 111 17.04 -14.70 2.75
N GLN A 112 17.95 -15.65 2.97
CA GLN A 112 17.76 -16.79 3.85
C GLN A 112 18.47 -16.60 5.19
N MET A 113 17.93 -17.19 6.25
CA MET A 113 18.55 -17.17 7.57
C MET A 113 19.83 -18.00 7.56
N ALA A 114 20.88 -17.51 8.22
CA ALA A 114 22.13 -18.27 8.34
C ALA A 114 21.89 -19.57 9.15
N PRO A 115 22.45 -20.71 8.71
CA PRO A 115 22.35 -21.97 9.46
C PRO A 115 22.98 -21.85 10.85
N ASP A 116 22.60 -22.79 11.73
CA ASP A 116 23.12 -22.89 13.09
C ASP A 116 24.60 -23.27 13.13
#